data_AF-A0A836SFU1-F1
#
_entry.id   AF-A0A836SFU1-F1
#
_cell.length_a   1.000
_cell.length_b   1.000
_cell.length_c   1.000
_cell.angle_alpha   90.00
_cell.angle_beta   90.00
_cell.angle_gamma   90.00
#
_symmetry.space_group_name_H-M   'P 1'
#
loop_
_entity.id
_entity.type
_entity.pdbx_description
1 polymer ?
#
loop_
_entity_poly.entity_id
_entity_poly.type
_entity_poly.pdbx_seq_one_letter_code
_entity_poly.pdbx_strand_id
1 'polypeptide(L)'
;MFLWDTNILRYFQSGHPILQQYLQRVSIDEIVLPAIVAAEALRGRSEFVLKATPDQLPQATEQLIETIELISNFQVISFDESASNVLTQLLKKVKKQKKRHADLLIAAMTLAGKHILVTRNQRDFADLLPKSQLVNWIDEPPK
;
A
#
# COMPACT_ATOMS: atom_id res chain seq x y z
N MET A 1 -7.26 -11.28 5.31
CA MET A 1 -7.17 -9.85 5.01
C MET A 1 -6.19 -9.62 3.88
N PHE A 2 -6.57 -8.72 2.98
CA PHE A 2 -5.78 -8.23 1.87
C PHE A 2 -5.17 -6.89 2.25
N LEU A 3 -3.86 -6.81 2.11
CA LEU A 3 -3.08 -5.63 2.45
C LEU A 3 -2.75 -4.92 1.14
N TRP A 4 -3.23 -3.70 0.97
CA TRP A 4 -3.01 -2.96 -0.29
C TRP A 4 -1.71 -2.17 -0.24
N ASP A 5 -0.97 -2.24 -1.34
CA ASP A 5 0.16 -1.37 -1.64
C ASP A 5 -0.30 0.02 -2.13
N THR A 6 0.57 1.02 -2.07
CA THR A 6 0.31 2.41 -2.48
C THR A 6 -0.19 2.52 -3.92
N ASN A 7 0.29 1.64 -4.82
CA ASN A 7 -0.16 1.64 -6.21
C ASN A 7 -1.64 1.26 -6.37
N ILE A 8 -2.20 0.41 -5.50
CA ILE A 8 -3.58 -0.06 -5.59
C ILE A 8 -4.56 1.05 -5.28
N LEU A 9 -4.25 1.91 -4.31
CA LEU A 9 -5.07 3.09 -3.99
C LEU A 9 -5.29 4.00 -5.20
N ARG A 10 -4.27 4.16 -6.04
CA ARG A 10 -4.39 4.96 -7.28
C ARG A 10 -5.35 4.33 -8.28
N TYR A 11 -5.30 3.01 -8.45
CA TYR A 11 -6.22 2.29 -9.34
C TYR A 11 -7.65 2.23 -8.78
N PHE A 12 -7.79 2.22 -7.46
CA PHE A 12 -9.07 2.32 -6.80
C PHE A 12 -9.74 3.66 -7.09
N GLN A 13 -9.03 4.78 -6.91
CA GLN A 13 -9.53 6.12 -7.24
C GLN A 13 -9.93 6.25 -8.72
N SER A 14 -9.18 5.62 -9.63
CA SER A 14 -9.49 5.68 -11.06
C SER A 14 -10.58 4.70 -11.52
N GLY A 15 -11.18 3.93 -10.61
CA GLY A 15 -12.21 2.93 -10.95
C GLY A 15 -11.71 1.80 -11.85
N HIS A 16 -10.48 1.32 -11.65
CA HIS A 16 -9.85 0.33 -12.53
C HIS A 16 -10.72 -0.95 -12.71
N PRO A 17 -11.03 -1.36 -13.95
CA PRO A 17 -12.10 -2.35 -14.21
C PRO A 17 -11.83 -3.72 -13.58
N ILE A 18 -10.58 -4.20 -13.61
CA ILE A 18 -10.24 -5.48 -13.00
C ILE A 18 -10.33 -5.41 -11.47
N LEU A 19 -9.92 -4.28 -10.88
CA LEU A 19 -9.99 -4.09 -9.43
C LEU A 19 -11.45 -4.07 -8.97
N GLN A 20 -12.33 -3.43 -9.74
CA GLN A 20 -13.77 -3.44 -9.48
C GLN A 20 -14.37 -4.86 -9.49
N GLN A 21 -13.88 -5.75 -10.37
CA GLN A 21 -14.33 -7.16 -10.35
C GLN A 21 -13.93 -7.89 -9.07
N TYR A 22 -12.75 -7.60 -8.51
CA TYR A 22 -12.36 -8.15 -7.20
C TYR A 22 -13.21 -7.57 -6.07
N LEU A 23 -13.50 -6.27 -6.09
CA LEU A 23 -14.31 -5.59 -5.08
C LEU A 23 -15.78 -6.04 -5.08
N GLN A 24 -16.27 -6.65 -6.16
CA GLN A 24 -17.57 -7.33 -6.18
C GLN A 24 -17.56 -8.67 -5.43
N ARG A 25 -16.39 -9.24 -5.17
CA ARG A 25 -16.21 -10.59 -4.60
C ARG A 25 -15.58 -10.58 -3.20
N VAL A 26 -14.88 -9.50 -2.85
CA VAL A 26 -14.18 -9.34 -1.57
C VAL A 26 -14.81 -8.17 -0.82
N SER A 27 -15.15 -8.40 0.46
CA SER A 27 -15.70 -7.33 1.29
C SER A 27 -14.64 -6.26 1.58
N ILE A 28 -15.06 -5.00 1.68
CA ILE A 28 -14.18 -3.89 2.10
C ILE A 28 -13.57 -4.15 3.48
N ASP A 29 -14.28 -4.85 4.37
CA ASP A 29 -13.81 -5.21 5.71
C ASP A 29 -12.64 -6.22 5.70
N GLU A 30 -12.43 -6.90 4.56
CA GLU A 30 -11.29 -7.79 4.38
C GLU A 30 -10.05 -7.05 3.85
N ILE A 31 -10.18 -5.77 3.50
CA ILE A 31 -9.11 -4.94 2.93
C ILE A 31 -8.59 -3.98 4.01
N VAL A 32 -7.27 -3.98 4.19
CA VAL A 32 -6.58 -3.10 5.15
C VAL A 32 -5.45 -2.35 4.48
N LEU A 33 -5.15 -1.16 5.01
CA LEU A 33 -4.00 -0.36 4.60
C LEU A 33 -2.91 -0.41 5.67
N PRO A 34 -1.65 -0.70 5.30
CA PRO A 34 -0.53 -0.46 6.18
C PRO A 34 -0.42 1.03 6.52
N ALA A 35 -0.14 1.36 7.78
CA ALA A 35 0.20 2.73 8.16
C ALA A 35 1.36 3.31 7.32
N ILE A 36 2.27 2.46 6.83
CA ILE A 36 3.38 2.87 5.95
C ILE A 36 2.84 3.37 4.60
N VAL A 37 1.88 2.66 3.99
CA VAL A 37 1.24 3.05 2.73
C VAL A 37 0.47 4.36 2.91
N ALA A 38 -0.27 4.51 4.02
CA ALA A 38 -0.95 5.76 4.36
C ALA A 38 0.05 6.91 4.53
N ALA A 39 1.15 6.69 5.25
CA ALA A 39 2.20 7.70 5.44
C ALA A 39 2.87 8.11 4.12
N GLU A 40 3.13 7.17 3.21
CA GLU A 40 3.71 7.47 1.89
C GLU A 40 2.78 8.30 1.02
N ALA A 41 1.49 7.93 0.96
CA ALA A 41 0.48 8.66 0.20
C ALA A 41 0.32 10.09 0.73
N LEU A 42 0.20 10.25 2.05
CA LEU A 42 0.06 11.57 2.68
C LEU A 42 1.34 12.41 2.56
N ARG A 43 2.53 11.83 2.71
CA ARG A 43 3.80 12.57 2.57
C ARG A 43 3.88 13.27 1.21
N GLY A 44 3.58 12.56 0.12
CA GLY A 44 3.62 13.15 -1.22
C GLY A 44 2.69 14.35 -1.38
N ARG A 45 1.47 14.26 -0.83
CA ARG A 45 0.48 15.35 -0.86
C ARG A 45 0.86 16.52 0.04
N SER A 46 1.30 16.23 1.27
CA SER A 46 1.78 17.24 2.21
C SER A 46 2.96 18.02 1.64
N GLU A 47 3.93 17.33 1.03
CA GLU A 47 5.06 18.01 0.38
C GLU A 47 4.63 18.88 -0.79
N PHE A 48 3.63 18.44 -1.57
CA PHE A 48 3.11 19.24 -2.67
C PHE A 48 2.45 20.53 -2.16
N VAL A 49 1.57 20.44 -1.15
CA VAL A 49 0.94 21.61 -0.53
C VAL A 49 1.97 22.60 0.01
N LEU A 50 2.98 22.11 0.74
CA LEU A 50 3.99 22.98 1.36
C LEU A 50 4.93 23.67 0.36
N LYS A 51 5.03 23.16 -0.88
CA LYS A 51 5.90 23.71 -1.95
C LYS A 51 5.10 24.39 -3.06
N ALA A 52 3.77 24.37 -3.01
CA ALA A 52 2.90 24.88 -4.07
C ALA A 52 3.01 26.39 -4.22
N THR A 53 3.01 26.87 -5.47
CA THR A 53 2.81 28.30 -5.77
C THR A 53 1.36 28.73 -5.53
N PRO A 54 1.04 30.03 -5.46
CA PRO A 54 -0.33 30.50 -5.28
C PRO A 54 -1.35 29.89 -6.27
N ASP A 55 -0.97 29.71 -7.54
CA ASP A 55 -1.84 29.11 -8.56
C ASP A 55 -2.04 27.59 -8.38
N GLN A 56 -1.10 26.91 -7.72
CA GLN A 56 -1.15 25.47 -7.46
C GLN A 56 -1.86 25.12 -6.16
N LEU A 57 -1.91 26.05 -5.19
CA LEU A 57 -2.46 25.82 -3.85
C LEU A 57 -3.90 25.25 -3.85
N PRO A 58 -4.84 25.73 -4.70
CA PRO A 58 -6.18 25.16 -4.74
C PRO A 58 -6.15 23.66 -5.08
N GLN A 59 -5.44 23.27 -6.13
CA GLN A 59 -5.32 21.88 -6.54
C GLN A 59 -4.55 21.04 -5.50
N ALA A 60 -3.48 21.58 -4.93
CA ALA A 60 -2.66 20.86 -3.96
C ALA A 60 -3.45 20.52 -2.69
N THR A 61 -4.24 21.47 -2.19
CA THR A 61 -5.07 21.28 -1.00
C THR A 61 -6.25 20.34 -1.26
N GLU A 62 -6.92 20.44 -2.40
CA GLU A 62 -7.95 19.50 -2.85
C GLU A 62 -7.41 18.07 -2.88
N GLN A 63 -6.28 17.84 -3.54
CA GLN A 63 -5.66 16.50 -3.63
C GLN A 63 -5.22 15.93 -2.28
N LEU A 64 -4.83 16.78 -1.33
CA LEU A 64 -4.52 16.34 0.04
C LEU A 64 -5.80 15.88 0.75
N ILE A 65 -6.88 16.65 0.67
CA ILE A 65 -8.18 16.32 1.26
C ILE A 65 -8.71 15.01 0.67
N GLU A 66 -8.75 14.89 -0.66
CA GLU A 66 -9.16 13.66 -1.35
C GLU A 66 -8.36 12.43 -0.89
N THR A 67 -7.06 12.59 -0.62
CA THR A 67 -6.21 11.49 -0.16
C THR A 67 -6.52 11.11 1.30
N ILE A 68 -6.79 12.08 2.16
CA ILE A 68 -7.22 11.85 3.55
C ILE A 68 -8.56 11.11 3.59
N GLU A 69 -9.54 11.60 2.82
CA GLU A 69 -10.87 11.00 2.70
C GLU A 69 -10.81 9.61 2.07
N LEU A 70 -9.94 9.39 1.08
CA LEU A 70 -9.74 8.05 0.53
C LEU A 70 -9.25 7.09 1.62
N ILE A 71 -8.19 7.46 2.34
CA ILE A 71 -7.57 6.60 3.35
C ILE A 71 -8.54 6.31 4.50
N SER A 72 -9.41 7.26 4.88
CA SER A 72 -10.38 7.09 5.97
C SER A 72 -11.46 6.04 5.67
N ASN A 73 -11.65 5.64 4.41
CA ASN A 73 -12.55 4.55 4.03
C ASN A 73 -12.00 3.15 4.35
N PHE A 74 -10.73 3.04 4.79
CA PHE A 74 -10.09 1.77 5.06
C PHE A 74 -9.65 1.66 6.52
N GLN A 75 -9.62 0.43 7.02
CA GLN A 75 -8.92 0.15 8.27
C GLN A 75 -7.40 0.28 8.05
N VAL A 76 -6.80 1.28 8.69
CA VAL A 76 -5.34 1.44 8.72
C VAL A 76 -4.75 0.66 9.89
N ILE A 77 -3.82 -0.25 9.62
CA ILE A 77 -3.16 -1.08 10.64
C ILE A 77 -1.76 -0.56 10.97
N SER A 78 -1.42 -0.53 12.26
CA SER A 78 -0.12 -0.08 12.75
C SER A 78 0.98 -1.10 12.52
N PHE A 79 2.22 -0.63 12.40
CA PHE A 79 3.40 -1.49 12.44
C PHE A 79 3.69 -1.91 13.88
N ASP A 80 3.47 -3.19 14.20
CA ASP A 80 3.57 -3.71 15.57
C ASP A 80 4.91 -4.42 15.86
N GLU A 81 5.04 -4.96 17.07
CA GLU A 81 6.24 -5.67 17.51
C GLU A 81 6.47 -6.96 16.70
N SER A 82 5.41 -7.64 16.27
CA SER A 82 5.50 -8.82 15.41
C SER A 82 6.13 -8.48 14.06
N ALA A 83 5.67 -7.40 13.42
CA ALA A 83 6.24 -6.88 12.18
C ALA A 83 7.70 -6.43 12.38
N SER A 84 8.04 -5.83 13.53
CA SER A 84 9.42 -5.45 13.87
C SER A 84 10.37 -6.65 13.94
N ASN A 85 9.92 -7.74 14.57
CA ASN A 85 10.68 -8.98 14.65
C ASN A 85 10.92 -9.59 13.27
N VAL A 86 9.90 -9.60 12.40
CA VAL A 86 10.05 -10.08 11.02
C VAL A 86 10.99 -9.20 10.21
N LEU A 87 10.85 -7.87 10.32
CA LEU A 87 11.72 -6.91 9.62
C LEU A 87 13.19 -7.16 9.97
N THR A 88 13.50 -7.39 11.25
CA THR A 88 14.86 -7.70 11.71
C THR A 88 15.44 -8.92 10.99
N GLN A 89 14.63 -9.95 10.72
CA GLN A 89 15.07 -11.12 9.97
C GLN A 89 15.20 -10.87 8.47
N LEU A 90 14.31 -10.06 7.88
CA LEU A 90 14.40 -9.66 6.47
C LEU A 90 15.67 -8.84 6.21
N LEU A 91 16.01 -7.90 7.09
CA LEU A 91 17.19 -7.04 6.96
C LEU A 91 18.50 -7.84 6.91
N LYS A 92 18.60 -8.96 7.63
CA LYS A 92 19.77 -9.86 7.58
C LYS A 92 19.99 -10.50 6.20
N LYS A 93 18.93 -10.65 5.41
CA LYS A 93 18.95 -11.37 4.12
C LYS A 93 19.13 -10.43 2.92
N VAL A 94 18.79 -9.14 3.07
CA VAL A 94 18.69 -8.19 1.95
C VAL A 94 19.89 -7.23 1.91
N LYS A 95 20.60 -7.20 0.76
CA LYS A 95 21.79 -6.36 0.55
C LYS A 95 21.51 -4.87 0.25
N LYS A 96 20.31 -4.52 -0.26
CA LYS A 96 19.96 -3.16 -0.72
C LYS A 96 18.82 -2.52 0.09
N GLN A 97 18.97 -2.49 1.42
CA GLN A 97 17.92 -2.11 2.36
C GLN A 97 17.38 -0.68 2.15
N LYS A 98 18.26 0.32 1.98
CA LYS A 98 17.85 1.74 1.85
C LYS A 98 16.93 2.02 0.66
N LYS A 99 17.10 1.32 -0.46
CA LYS A 99 16.29 1.54 -1.68
C LYS A 99 14.92 0.87 -1.62
N ARG A 100 14.72 -0.06 -0.68
CA ARG A 100 13.54 -0.93 -0.56
C ARG A 100 12.91 -0.83 0.82
N HIS A 101 13.12 0.29 1.51
CA HIS A 101 12.75 0.39 2.92
C HIS A 101 11.24 0.23 3.10
N ALA A 102 10.42 0.91 2.28
CA ALA A 102 8.97 0.75 2.29
C ALA A 102 8.55 -0.69 1.97
N ASP A 103 9.10 -1.29 0.90
CA ASP A 103 8.83 -2.68 0.53
C ASP A 103 9.14 -3.65 1.69
N LEU A 104 10.26 -3.43 2.40
CA LEU A 104 10.66 -4.24 3.54
C LEU A 104 9.68 -4.11 4.72
N LEU A 105 9.18 -2.91 5.00
CA LEU A 105 8.18 -2.68 6.04
C LEU A 105 6.84 -3.35 5.67
N ILE A 106 6.38 -3.15 4.44
CA ILE A 106 5.14 -3.75 3.92
C ILE A 106 5.25 -5.28 3.92
N ALA A 107 6.38 -5.83 3.48
CA ALA A 107 6.63 -7.27 3.51
C ALA A 107 6.64 -7.81 4.94
N ALA A 108 7.26 -7.09 5.88
CA ALA A 108 7.29 -7.50 7.28
C ALA A 108 5.88 -7.56 7.89
N MET A 109 5.04 -6.54 7.64
CA MET A 109 3.63 -6.55 8.07
C MET A 109 2.84 -7.68 7.41
N THR A 110 3.07 -7.92 6.12
CA THR A 110 2.38 -8.99 5.37
C THR A 110 2.69 -10.36 5.95
N LEU A 111 3.96 -10.64 6.26
CA LEU A 111 4.39 -11.89 6.87
C LEU A 111 3.89 -12.05 8.31
N ALA A 112 4.04 -11.01 9.13
CA ALA A 112 3.64 -11.02 10.55
C ALA A 112 2.15 -11.27 10.72
N GLY A 113 1.31 -10.59 9.93
CA GLY A 113 -0.14 -10.72 9.97
C GLY A 113 -0.72 -11.85 9.11
N LYS A 114 0.14 -12.64 8.44
CA LYS A 114 -0.29 -13.68 7.47
C LYS A 114 -1.26 -13.14 6.41
N HIS A 115 -1.04 -11.90 5.98
CA HIS A 115 -1.88 -11.23 5.00
C HIS A 115 -1.53 -11.65 3.58
N ILE A 116 -2.39 -11.28 2.63
CA ILE A 116 -2.07 -11.34 1.19
C ILE A 116 -1.81 -9.92 0.73
N LEU A 117 -0.60 -9.64 0.22
CA LEU A 117 -0.26 -8.35 -0.37
C LEU A 117 -0.88 -8.26 -1.77
N VAL A 118 -1.70 -7.23 -1.97
CA VAL A 118 -2.22 -6.83 -3.27
C VAL A 118 -1.31 -5.74 -3.81
N THR A 119 -0.60 -6.03 -4.89
CA THR A 119 0.26 -5.05 -5.57
C THR A 119 0.35 -5.39 -7.04
N ARG A 120 0.42 -4.35 -7.88
CA ARG A 120 0.79 -4.52 -9.29
C ARG A 120 2.25 -4.95 -9.45
N ASN A 121 3.11 -4.51 -8.53
CA ASN A 121 4.57 -4.63 -8.62
C ASN A 121 5.09 -5.89 -7.90
N GLN A 122 4.50 -7.06 -8.17
CA GLN A 122 4.86 -8.30 -7.46
C GLN A 122 6.36 -8.65 -7.50
N ARG A 123 7.07 -8.22 -8.56
CA ARG A 123 8.53 -8.43 -8.71
C ARG A 123 9.33 -7.78 -7.59
N ASP A 124 8.88 -6.63 -7.07
CA ASP A 124 9.56 -5.90 -6.01
C ASP A 124 9.47 -6.61 -4.65
N PHE A 125 8.57 -7.60 -4.54
CA PHE A 125 8.34 -8.40 -3.35
C PHE A 125 8.67 -9.88 -3.51
N ALA A 126 9.08 -10.31 -4.72
CA ALA A 126 9.24 -11.72 -5.05
C ALA A 126 10.33 -12.44 -4.24
N ASP A 127 11.33 -11.72 -3.75
CA ASP A 127 12.39 -12.22 -2.84
C ASP A 127 12.10 -11.95 -1.35
N LEU A 128 11.03 -11.23 -1.03
CA LEU A 128 10.60 -10.90 0.35
C LEU A 128 9.44 -11.76 0.82
N LEU A 129 8.52 -12.10 -0.08
CA LEU A 129 7.26 -12.77 0.21
C LEU A 129 7.11 -14.09 -0.55
N PRO A 130 6.47 -15.11 0.05
CA PRO A 130 6.00 -16.28 -0.67
C PRO A 130 5.04 -15.89 -1.79
N LYS A 131 5.08 -16.61 -2.92
CA LYS A 131 4.13 -16.40 -4.03
C LYS A 131 2.67 -16.51 -3.62
N SER A 132 2.36 -17.33 -2.60
CA SER A 132 1.00 -17.49 -2.07
C SER A 132 0.47 -16.25 -1.33
N GLN A 133 1.33 -15.30 -0.96
CA GLN A 133 0.94 -14.05 -0.32
C GLN A 133 1.01 -12.85 -1.28
N LEU A 134 1.14 -13.09 -2.58
CA LEU A 134 1.19 -12.05 -3.60
C LEU A 134 0.07 -12.26 -4.62
N VAL A 135 -0.72 -11.21 -4.87
CA VAL A 135 -1.76 -11.20 -5.90
C VAL A 135 -1.73 -9.87 -6.65
N ASN A 136 -2.00 -9.91 -7.96
CA ASN A 136 -2.05 -8.72 -8.81
C ASN A 136 -3.48 -8.48 -9.28
N TRP A 137 -4.23 -7.68 -8.53
CA TRP A 137 -5.61 -7.32 -8.88
C TRP A 137 -5.74 -6.25 -9.97
N ILE A 138 -4.64 -5.90 -10.64
CA ILE A 138 -4.61 -4.92 -11.71
C ILE A 138 -4.46 -5.61 -13.06
N ASP A 139 -3.47 -6.49 -13.22
CA ASP A 139 -3.20 -7.14 -14.51
C ASP A 139 -3.80 -8.56 -14.61
N GLU A 140 -4.24 -9.17 -13.50
CA GLU A 140 -4.78 -10.54 -13.48
C GLU A 140 -6.27 -10.52 -13.09
N PRO A 141 -7.21 -10.83 -13.99
CA PRO A 141 -8.62 -10.86 -13.66
C PRO A 141 -8.98 -12.05 -12.75
N PRO A 142 -10.00 -11.89 -11.89
CA PRO A 142 -10.43 -12.96 -11.01
C PRO A 142 -11.05 -14.10 -11.82
N LYS A 143 -10.56 -15.32 -11.60
CA LYS A 143 -11.04 -16.54 -12.29
C LYS A 143 -12.48 -16.89 -11.94
#